data_AF-A0A7S2SKY8-F1
#
_entry.id   AF-A0A7S2SKY8-F1
#
_cell.length_a   1.000
_cell.length_b   1.000
_cell.length_c   1.000
_cell.angle_alpha   90.00
_cell.angle_beta   90.00
_cell.angle_gamma   90.00
#
_symmetry.space_group_name_H-M   'P 1'
#
loop_
_entity.id
_entity.type
_entity.pdbx_description
1 polymer ?
#
loop_
_entity_poly.entity_id
_entity_poly.type
_entity_poly.pdbx_seq_one_letter_code
_entity_poly.pdbx_strand_id
1 'polypeptide(L)'
;SKDKPAQASEFYRPFQDQDMVGRMKLFYGVQDGFPWDQIYGRSDGTPKSLTFIPKAIKERVLEADKSKALKIVCAGSKIFEKCTGNRGEICPYRISQECANVIEPFMTKQKLVCSGEDFAKFISGESVSLG
;
A
#
# COMPACT_ATOMS: atom_id res chain seq x y z
N SER A 1 15.74 13.62 21.54
CA SER A 1 14.61 14.16 20.76
C SER A 1 13.46 13.17 20.87
N LYS A 2 12.31 13.57 21.44
CA LYS A 2 11.16 12.67 21.61
C LYS A 2 10.28 12.79 20.36
N ASP A 3 10.25 11.76 19.53
CA ASP A 3 9.28 11.64 18.43
C ASP A 3 7.87 11.68 19.01
N LYS A 4 7.12 12.76 18.74
CA LYS A 4 5.69 12.79 18.99
C LYS A 4 5.04 11.69 18.13
N PRO A 5 4.20 10.82 18.68
CA PRO A 5 3.47 9.86 17.87
C PRO A 5 2.62 10.63 16.85
N ALA A 6 2.73 10.25 15.58
CA ALA A 6 1.93 10.82 14.50
C ALA A 6 0.44 10.67 14.87
N GLN A 7 -0.26 11.80 14.98
CA GLN A 7 -1.69 11.80 15.26
C GLN A 7 -2.41 11.25 14.03
N ALA A 8 -3.22 10.21 14.22
CA ALA A 8 -4.08 9.70 13.15
C ALA A 8 -5.02 10.83 12.71
N SER A 9 -4.97 11.22 11.45
CA SER A 9 -5.95 12.11 10.86
C SER A 9 -7.25 11.33 10.68
N GLU A 10 -8.35 11.97 11.02
CA GLU A 10 -9.69 11.40 10.78
C GLU A 10 -9.97 11.27 9.27
N PHE A 11 -9.34 12.14 8.48
CA PHE A 11 -9.55 12.34 7.05
C PHE A 11 -8.53 11.60 6.17
N TYR A 12 -8.95 11.17 4.98
CA TYR A 12 -8.06 10.67 3.94
C TYR A 12 -7.34 11.82 3.26
N ARG A 13 -6.01 11.68 3.10
CA ARG A 13 -5.16 12.68 2.43
C ARG A 13 -4.35 12.01 1.34
N PRO A 14 -4.19 12.64 0.16
CA PRO A 14 -3.31 12.11 -0.88
C PRO A 14 -1.92 11.83 -0.32
N PHE A 15 -1.34 10.69 -0.68
CA PHE A 15 0.02 10.36 -0.28
C PHE A 15 1.03 11.10 -1.17
N GLN A 16 1.72 12.10 -0.59
CA GLN A 16 2.54 13.05 -1.36
C GLN A 16 4.06 12.87 -1.19
N ASP A 17 4.51 11.90 -0.40
CA ASP A 17 5.94 11.62 -0.17
C ASP A 17 6.59 11.00 -1.43
N GLN A 18 7.14 11.86 -2.28
CA GLN A 18 7.72 11.47 -3.58
C GLN A 18 8.97 10.59 -3.42
N ASP A 19 9.78 10.81 -2.38
CA ASP A 19 10.96 10.00 -2.10
C ASP A 19 10.54 8.58 -1.72
N MET A 20 9.51 8.44 -0.90
CA MET A 20 8.95 7.13 -0.57
C MET A 20 8.31 6.46 -1.77
N VAL A 21 7.53 7.19 -2.58
CA VAL A 21 6.96 6.66 -3.83
C VAL A 21 8.07 6.15 -4.75
N GLY A 22 9.16 6.92 -4.90
CA GLY A 22 10.34 6.51 -5.67
C GLY A 22 10.97 5.22 -5.16
N ARG A 23 11.14 5.08 -3.84
CA ARG A 23 11.66 3.85 -3.23
C ARG A 23 10.72 2.65 -3.42
N MET A 24 9.41 2.85 -3.31
CA MET A 24 8.41 1.82 -3.57
C MET A 24 8.41 1.38 -5.04
N LYS A 25 8.43 2.34 -5.98
CA LYS A 25 8.59 2.08 -7.41
C LYS A 25 9.86 1.27 -7.69
N LEU A 26 11.00 1.67 -7.13
CA LEU A 26 12.28 1.00 -7.33
C LEU A 26 12.29 -0.43 -6.77
N PHE A 27 11.71 -0.64 -5.58
CA PHE A 27 11.71 -1.92 -4.87
C PHE A 27 10.83 -2.98 -5.55
N TYR A 28 9.62 -2.60 -5.97
CA TYR A 28 8.68 -3.50 -6.66
C TYR A 28 8.78 -3.43 -8.20
N GLY A 29 9.60 -2.50 -8.72
CA GLY A 29 9.68 -2.24 -10.15
C GLY A 29 8.32 -1.80 -10.72
N VAL A 30 7.61 -0.91 -10.01
CA VAL A 30 6.28 -0.43 -10.43
C VAL A 30 6.43 0.54 -11.60
N GLN A 31 5.80 0.21 -12.72
CA GLN A 31 5.79 1.02 -13.93
C GLN A 31 4.88 2.25 -13.81
N ASP A 32 5.09 3.24 -14.66
CA ASP A 32 4.42 4.55 -14.57
C ASP A 32 2.90 4.53 -14.84
N GLY A 33 2.35 3.44 -15.36
CA GLY A 33 0.90 3.27 -15.54
C GLY A 33 0.11 3.10 -14.24
N PHE A 34 0.77 2.86 -13.10
CA PHE A 34 0.07 2.68 -11.84
C PHE A 34 -0.47 4.02 -11.29
N PRO A 35 -1.74 4.12 -10.89
CA PRO A 35 -2.39 5.36 -10.46
C PRO A 35 -1.99 5.79 -9.03
N TRP A 36 -0.76 6.31 -8.87
CA TRP A 36 -0.26 6.79 -7.58
C TRP A 36 -1.08 7.95 -7.00
N ASP A 37 -1.84 8.69 -7.83
CA ASP A 37 -2.75 9.76 -7.40
C ASP A 37 -4.03 9.26 -6.69
N GLN A 38 -4.24 7.94 -6.69
CA GLN A 38 -5.32 7.25 -6.00
C GLN A 38 -4.87 6.63 -4.67
N ILE A 39 -3.66 6.95 -4.20
CA ILE A 39 -3.10 6.45 -2.95
C ILE A 39 -3.25 7.49 -1.84
N TYR A 40 -3.84 7.07 -0.73
CA TYR A 40 -4.20 7.94 0.39
C TYR A 40 -3.68 7.40 1.72
N GLY A 41 -3.28 8.31 2.61
CA GLY A 41 -2.96 8.03 4.00
C GLY A 41 -3.99 8.65 4.95
N ARG A 42 -3.95 8.21 6.22
CA ARG A 42 -4.75 8.75 7.34
C ARG A 42 -3.90 9.30 8.48
N SER A 43 -2.68 9.73 8.20
CA SER A 43 -1.88 10.46 9.19
C SER A 43 -0.90 11.37 8.50
N ASP A 44 -0.49 12.41 9.21
CA ASP A 44 0.55 13.29 8.73
C ASP A 44 1.92 12.58 8.70
N GLY A 45 2.75 12.97 7.74
CA GLY A 45 4.10 12.43 7.57
C GLY A 45 4.12 11.03 6.96
N THR A 46 4.34 10.00 7.79
CA THR A 46 4.54 8.62 7.33
C THR A 46 3.44 7.67 7.82
N PRO A 47 2.34 7.50 7.05
CA PRO A 47 1.23 6.64 7.41
C PRO A 47 1.63 5.21 7.76
N LYS A 48 0.93 4.60 8.73
CA LYS A 48 1.06 3.17 9.01
C LYS A 48 0.51 2.31 7.87
N SER A 49 -0.49 2.82 7.16
CA SER A 49 -1.11 2.16 6.02
C SER A 49 -1.47 3.18 4.95
N LEU A 50 -1.45 2.73 3.70
CA LEU A 50 -1.91 3.47 2.54
C LEU A 50 -3.12 2.74 1.94
N THR A 51 -4.11 3.50 1.51
CA THR A 51 -5.36 3.02 0.93
C THR A 51 -5.44 3.41 -0.53
N PHE A 52 -5.81 2.47 -1.38
CA PHE A 52 -6.18 2.73 -2.76
C PHE A 52 -7.66 3.12 -2.82
N ILE A 53 -7.96 4.32 -3.31
CA ILE A 53 -9.33 4.84 -3.45
C ILE A 53 -9.62 5.02 -4.94
N PRO A 54 -10.48 4.17 -5.54
CA PRO A 54 -10.84 4.27 -6.94
C PRO A 54 -11.39 5.64 -7.32
N LYS A 55 -11.02 6.13 -8.52
CA LYS A 55 -11.49 7.41 -9.06
C LYS A 55 -13.01 7.58 -9.02
N ALA A 56 -13.78 6.51 -9.26
CA ALA A 56 -15.24 6.53 -9.28
C ALA A 56 -15.89 6.97 -7.95
N ILE A 57 -15.21 6.75 -6.83
CA ILE A 57 -15.72 7.12 -5.49
C ILE A 57 -14.89 8.22 -4.82
N LYS A 58 -13.70 8.53 -5.37
CA LYS A 58 -12.75 9.53 -4.85
C LYS A 58 -13.42 10.87 -4.57
N GLU A 59 -14.17 11.44 -5.51
CA GLU A 59 -14.80 12.75 -5.35
C GLU A 59 -15.81 12.76 -4.19
N ARG A 60 -16.76 11.81 -4.19
CA ARG A 60 -17.78 11.68 -3.14
C ARG A 60 -17.18 11.44 -1.76
N VAL A 61 -16.14 10.60 -1.67
CA VAL A 61 -15.42 10.34 -0.43
C VAL A 61 -14.78 11.63 0.07
N LEU A 62 -14.01 12.32 -0.77
CA LEU A 62 -13.31 13.54 -0.36
C LEU A 62 -14.26 14.68 0.02
N GLU A 63 -15.41 14.79 -0.65
CA GLU A 63 -16.45 15.77 -0.32
C GLU A 63 -17.14 15.47 1.01
N ALA A 64 -17.52 14.21 1.26
CA ALA A 64 -18.12 13.79 2.52
C ALA A 64 -17.14 13.95 3.70
N ASP A 65 -15.86 13.68 3.47
CA ASP A 65 -14.78 13.82 4.44
C ASP A 65 -14.54 15.30 4.80
N LYS A 66 -14.49 16.18 3.78
CA LYS A 66 -14.35 17.64 3.97
C LYS A 66 -15.55 18.26 4.68
N SER A 67 -16.76 17.85 4.31
CA SER A 67 -18.00 18.41 4.88
C SER A 67 -18.31 17.87 6.27
N LYS A 68 -17.58 16.86 6.77
CA LYS A 68 -17.89 16.11 7.99
C LYS A 68 -19.32 15.56 8.01
N ALA A 69 -19.96 15.45 6.84
CA ALA A 69 -21.33 14.99 6.72
C ALA A 69 -21.45 13.48 7.01
N LEU A 70 -20.37 12.72 6.78
CA LEU A 70 -20.29 11.29 7.05
C LEU A 70 -18.94 10.94 7.68
N LYS A 71 -18.96 10.10 8.71
CA LYS A 71 -17.75 9.48 9.24
C LYS A 71 -17.34 8.32 8.36
N ILE A 72 -16.36 8.55 7.48
CA ILE A 72 -15.88 7.50 6.57
C ILE A 72 -14.96 6.54 7.32
N VAL A 73 -15.44 5.34 7.59
CA VAL A 73 -14.64 4.27 8.22
C VAL A 73 -13.74 3.57 7.19
N CYS A 74 -14.23 3.38 5.96
CA CYS A 74 -13.51 2.77 4.86
C CYS A 74 -13.94 3.42 3.53
N ALA A 75 -12.98 3.82 2.71
CA ALA A 75 -13.23 4.43 1.39
C ALA A 75 -12.59 3.66 0.23
N GLY A 76 -11.98 2.51 0.51
CA GLY A 76 -11.15 1.78 -0.43
C GLY A 76 -10.38 0.69 0.28
N SER A 77 -9.48 0.03 -0.43
CA SER A 77 -8.74 -1.10 0.12
C SER A 77 -7.34 -0.69 0.54
N LYS A 78 -6.85 -1.20 1.67
CA LYS A 78 -5.46 -1.03 2.11
C LYS A 78 -4.57 -1.68 1.07
N ILE A 79 -3.74 -0.88 0.43
CA ILE A 79 -2.84 -1.34 -0.62
C ILE A 79 -1.42 -1.52 -0.10
N PHE A 80 -1.00 -0.70 0.85
CA PHE A 80 0.30 -0.86 1.50
C PHE A 80 0.19 -0.76 3.02
N GLU A 81 1.05 -1.50 3.71
CA GLU A 81 1.23 -1.43 5.15
C GLU A 81 2.71 -1.23 5.50
N LYS A 82 2.98 -0.36 6.46
CA LYS A 82 4.33 -0.03 6.88
C LYS A 82 4.81 -1.07 7.89
N CYS A 83 5.86 -1.80 7.55
CA CYS A 83 6.52 -2.73 8.46
C CYS A 83 7.47 -1.96 9.40
N THR A 84 7.26 -2.07 10.72
CA THR A 84 8.04 -1.36 11.74
C THR A 84 9.22 -2.15 12.31
N GLY A 85 9.42 -3.40 11.87
CA GLY A 85 10.42 -4.32 12.44
C GLY A 85 11.83 -4.23 11.85
N ASN A 86 11.97 -3.83 10.59
CA ASN A 86 13.25 -3.93 9.88
C ASN A 86 13.92 -2.56 9.70
N ARG A 87 14.85 -2.25 10.61
CA ARG A 87 15.73 -1.08 10.51
C ARG A 87 16.75 -1.36 9.39
N GLY A 88 16.55 -0.75 8.21
CA GLY A 88 17.50 -0.85 7.09
C GLY A 88 16.87 -1.22 5.73
N GLU A 89 15.57 -1.45 5.67
CA GLU A 89 14.92 -1.75 4.39
C GLU A 89 14.84 -0.53 3.47
N ILE A 90 15.19 -0.75 2.20
CA ILE A 90 15.06 0.22 1.11
C ILE A 90 13.61 0.73 1.00
N CYS A 91 12.63 -0.15 1.19
CA CYS A 91 11.20 0.17 1.14
C CYS A 91 10.49 -0.38 2.38
N PRO A 92 9.97 0.46 3.31
CA PRO A 92 9.28 0.00 4.52
C PRO A 92 7.81 -0.39 4.28
N TYR A 93 7.26 -0.14 3.08
CA TYR A 93 5.88 -0.47 2.74
C TYR A 93 5.78 -1.83 2.05
N ARG A 94 4.89 -2.69 2.54
CA ARG A 94 4.55 -4.00 2.00
C ARG A 94 3.17 -3.97 1.35
N ILE A 95 3.06 -4.59 0.18
CA ILE A 95 1.78 -4.75 -0.52
C ILE A 95 0.85 -5.57 0.37
N SER A 96 -0.38 -5.11 0.55
CA SER A 96 -1.41 -5.91 1.21
C SER A 96 -2.00 -6.93 0.25
N GLN A 97 -2.26 -8.14 0.75
CA GLN A 97 -2.82 -9.23 -0.05
C GLN A 97 -4.14 -8.86 -0.73
N GLU A 98 -4.98 -8.05 -0.08
CA GLU A 98 -6.28 -7.62 -0.61
C GLU A 98 -6.19 -6.71 -1.85
N CYS A 99 -5.02 -6.12 -2.12
CA CYS A 99 -4.77 -5.27 -3.28
C CYS A 99 -3.66 -5.80 -4.18
N ALA A 100 -3.19 -7.03 -3.98
CA ALA A 100 -2.10 -7.58 -4.77
C ALA A 100 -2.45 -7.55 -6.27
N ASN A 101 -3.67 -7.98 -6.62
CA ASN A 101 -4.19 -7.95 -7.99
C ASN A 101 -4.31 -6.55 -8.60
N VAL A 102 -4.41 -5.48 -7.79
CA VAL A 102 -4.53 -4.10 -8.30
C VAL A 102 -3.17 -3.59 -8.78
N ILE A 103 -2.10 -3.94 -8.08
CA ILE A 103 -0.74 -3.44 -8.36
C ILE A 103 0.11 -4.42 -9.19
N GLU A 104 -0.14 -5.73 -9.08
CA GLU A 104 0.64 -6.78 -9.74
C GLU A 104 0.82 -6.56 -11.26
N PRO A 105 -0.20 -6.10 -12.03
CA PRO A 105 -0.03 -5.86 -13.47
C PRO A 105 1.03 -4.80 -13.80
N PHE A 106 1.35 -3.93 -12.85
CA PHE A 106 2.32 -2.84 -13.00
C PHE A 106 3.69 -3.16 -12.42
N MET A 107 3.85 -4.31 -11.74
CA MET A 107 5.09 -4.70 -11.09
C MET A 107 6.02 -5.49 -12.03
N THR A 108 7.33 -5.31 -11.86
CA THR A 108 8.36 -6.07 -12.57
C THR A 108 9.34 -6.80 -11.66
N LYS A 109 9.33 -6.50 -10.35
CA LYS A 109 10.16 -7.15 -9.33
C LYS A 109 9.26 -7.79 -8.27
N GLN A 110 9.87 -8.58 -7.38
CA GLN A 110 9.16 -9.29 -6.30
C GLN A 110 8.08 -10.24 -6.84
N LYS A 111 8.30 -10.77 -8.05
CA LYS A 111 7.48 -11.81 -8.66
C LYS A 111 8.25 -13.12 -8.65
N LEU A 112 7.53 -14.21 -8.46
CA LEU A 112 8.08 -15.54 -8.35
C LEU A 112 7.22 -16.47 -9.21
N VAL A 113 7.87 -17.17 -10.15
CA VAL A 113 7.20 -18.20 -10.94
C VAL A 113 7.49 -19.52 -10.27
N CYS A 114 6.45 -20.30 -10.01
CA CYS A 114 6.55 -21.61 -9.41
C CYS A 114 5.60 -22.58 -10.13
N SER A 115 5.86 -23.88 -10.01
CA SER A 115 4.92 -24.88 -10.51
C SER A 115 3.66 -24.95 -9.65
N GLY A 116 2.58 -25.55 -10.17
CA GLY A 116 1.38 -25.81 -9.36
C GLY A 116 1.66 -26.71 -8.16
N GLU A 117 2.62 -27.63 -8.27
CA GLU A 117 3.06 -28.51 -7.17
C GLU A 117 3.77 -27.71 -6.07
N ASP A 118 4.70 -26.83 -6.46
CA ASP A 118 5.39 -25.93 -5.54
C ASP A 118 4.40 -25.03 -4.80
N PHE A 119 3.41 -24.48 -5.52
CA PHE A 119 2.37 -23.66 -4.93
C PHE A 119 1.49 -24.45 -3.93
N ALA A 120 1.16 -25.71 -4.25
CA ALA A 120 0.41 -26.59 -3.35
C ALA A 120 1.19 -26.90 -2.06
N LYS A 121 2.49 -27.20 -2.16
CA LYS A 121 3.39 -27.37 -1.01
C LYS A 121 3.44 -26.10 -0.15
N PHE A 122 3.60 -24.94 -0.80
CA PHE A 122 3.62 -23.64 -0.12
C PHE A 122 2.34 -23.39 0.69
N ILE A 123 1.15 -23.61 0.09
CA ILE A 123 -0.13 -23.44 0.78
C ILE A 123 -0.27 -24.41 1.96
N SER A 124 0.35 -25.59 1.88
CA SER A 124 0.34 -26.61 2.93
C SER A 124 1.28 -26.28 4.09
N GLY A 125 2.00 -25.15 4.03
CA GLY A 125 2.95 -24.70 5.05
C GLY A 125 4.31 -25.38 4.93
N GLU A 126 4.58 -26.08 3.84
CA GLU A 126 5.88 -26.68 3.57
C GLU A 126 6.86 -25.65 3.00
N SER A 127 8.14 -25.79 3.35
CA SER A 127 9.21 -24.99 2.75
C SER A 127 9.41 -25.38 1.29
N VAL A 128 9.30 -24.40 0.39
CA VAL A 128 9.50 -24.60 -1.05
C VAL A 128 10.85 -24.02 -1.44
N SER A 129 11.70 -24.83 -2.08
CA SER A 129 12.94 -24.37 -2.70
C SER A 129 12.70 -24.26 -4.19
N LEU A 130 12.72 -23.04 -4.71
CA LEU A 130 12.55 -22.79 -6.13
C LEU A 130 13.93 -22.82 -6.77
N GLY A 131 14.12 -23.73 -7.73
CA GLY A 131 15.34 -23.90 -8.50
C GLY A 131 15.45 -22.91 -9.66
#